data_AF-A0A1V2ACL6-F1
#
_entry.id   AF-A0A1V2ACL6-F1
#
_cell.length_a   1.000
_cell.length_b   1.000
_cell.length_c   1.000
_cell.angle_alpha   90.00
_cell.angle_beta   90.00
_cell.angle_gamma   90.00
#
_symmetry.space_group_name_H-M   'P 1'
#
loop_
_entity.id
_entity.type
_entity.pdbx_description
1 polymer ?
#
loop_
_entity_poly.entity_id
_entity_poly.type
_entity_poly.pdbx_seq_one_letter_code
_entity_poly.pdbx_strand_id
1 'polypeptide(L)'
;MPKLNKGKTIKLSIRLSASAREQIEIAAKNLGVSLAGIILFELTKLLKNPPSQTEITDLEDAITLEREHFVLTVNENLMNQINHLAEDYGMKKNRLIGYIVSNHFEHVVNTGAEKDIEAKKLMVQVNETLKKKMMEYSEKHYIPLNALVSYSVLQGPSEQLPSYEDGEMVTFFTNVPAYIGELIKERAEEENIREHFYTSLCLYKQFMTPGGRFY
;
A
#
# COMPACT_ATOMS: atom_id res chain seq x y z
N MET A 1 -19.94 13.23 -0.60
CA MET A 1 -18.61 13.76 -0.21
C MET A 1 -18.07 14.60 -1.35
N PRO A 2 -17.71 15.88 -1.15
CA PRO A 2 -17.06 16.68 -2.17
C PRO A 2 -15.73 16.02 -2.58
N LYS A 3 -15.37 16.11 -3.86
CA LYS A 3 -14.05 15.66 -4.35
C LYS A 3 -12.98 16.52 -3.66
N LEU A 4 -12.32 15.94 -2.66
CA LEU A 4 -11.23 16.58 -1.93
C LEU A 4 -10.08 16.91 -2.89
N ASN A 5 -9.48 18.09 -2.69
CA ASN A 5 -8.48 18.68 -3.55
C ASN A 5 -7.17 17.86 -3.47
N LYS A 6 -6.98 16.96 -4.43
CA LYS A 6 -5.80 16.07 -4.54
C LYS A 6 -4.54 16.82 -4.99
N GLY A 7 -4.31 18.04 -4.52
CA GLY A 7 -3.14 18.86 -4.87
C GLY A 7 -2.80 18.89 -6.37
N LYS A 8 -1.53 19.17 -6.68
CA LYS A 8 -1.00 19.08 -8.05
C LYS A 8 -0.52 17.65 -8.31
N THR A 9 -1.08 17.03 -9.33
CA THR A 9 -0.72 15.67 -9.76
C THR A 9 0.15 15.68 -11.00
N ILE A 10 1.12 14.78 -11.07
CA ILE A 10 2.08 14.67 -12.19
C ILE A 10 2.08 13.22 -12.69
N LYS A 11 2.18 13.05 -14.02
CA LYS A 11 2.33 11.71 -14.61
C LYS A 11 3.78 11.23 -14.46
N LEU A 12 3.94 10.06 -13.86
CA LEU A 12 5.19 9.31 -13.82
C LEU A 12 5.06 8.11 -14.75
N SER A 13 6.00 7.99 -15.67
CA SER A 13 6.10 6.84 -16.56
C SER A 13 7.28 5.98 -16.11
N ILE A 14 7.05 4.68 -15.94
CA ILE A 14 8.07 3.72 -15.51
C ILE A 14 8.10 2.53 -16.47
N ARG A 15 9.22 1.82 -16.52
CA ARG A 15 9.34 0.54 -17.21
C ARG A 15 9.42 -0.56 -16.18
N LEU A 16 8.71 -1.66 -16.39
CA LEU A 16 8.70 -2.79 -15.49
C LEU A 16 9.26 -4.00 -16.22
N SER A 17 9.90 -4.89 -15.50
CA SER A 17 10.15 -6.26 -15.96
C SER A 17 8.83 -7.03 -16.06
N ALA A 18 8.82 -8.08 -16.88
CA ALA A 18 7.66 -8.95 -17.05
C ALA A 18 7.25 -9.62 -15.73
N SER A 19 8.23 -10.15 -14.97
CA SER A 19 8.00 -10.80 -13.68
C SER A 19 7.40 -9.85 -12.66
N ALA A 20 7.94 -8.63 -12.54
CA ALA A 20 7.37 -7.64 -11.64
C ALA A 20 5.94 -7.27 -12.01
N ARG A 21 5.61 -7.15 -13.30
CA ARG A 21 4.23 -6.85 -13.73
C ARG A 21 3.25 -7.92 -13.28
N GLU A 22 3.59 -9.19 -13.46
CA GLU A 22 2.77 -10.31 -12.99
C GLU A 22 2.57 -10.27 -11.47
N GLN A 23 3.64 -10.04 -10.72
CA GLN A 23 3.57 -9.95 -9.26
C GLN A 23 2.75 -8.75 -8.76
N ILE A 24 2.84 -7.61 -9.45
CA ILE A 24 2.02 -6.42 -9.20
C ILE A 24 0.55 -6.73 -9.45
N GLU A 25 0.21 -7.48 -10.50
CA GLU A 25 -1.17 -7.90 -10.79
C GLU A 25 -1.75 -8.80 -9.71
N ILE A 26 -0.98 -9.76 -9.21
CA ILE A 26 -1.38 -10.63 -8.11
C ILE A 26 -1.60 -9.81 -6.83
N ALA A 27 -0.63 -8.97 -6.46
CA ALA A 27 -0.73 -8.12 -5.27
C ALA A 27 -1.92 -7.15 -5.33
N ALA A 28 -2.16 -6.55 -6.51
CA ALA A 28 -3.29 -5.66 -6.73
C ALA A 28 -4.64 -6.35 -6.51
N LYS A 29 -4.79 -7.59 -7.00
CA LYS A 29 -5.99 -8.42 -6.78
C LYS A 29 -6.16 -8.74 -5.30
N ASN A 30 -5.10 -9.18 -4.63
CA ASN A 30 -5.14 -9.54 -3.21
C ASN A 30 -5.49 -8.34 -2.30
N LEU A 31 -5.12 -7.11 -2.68
CA LEU A 31 -5.51 -5.91 -1.94
C LEU A 31 -6.79 -5.22 -2.46
N GLY A 32 -7.37 -5.70 -3.56
CA GLY A 32 -8.54 -5.07 -4.18
C GLY A 32 -8.28 -3.67 -4.73
N VAL A 33 -7.10 -3.41 -5.27
CA VAL A 33 -6.68 -2.09 -5.80
C VAL A 33 -6.22 -2.18 -7.25
N SER A 34 -5.99 -1.03 -7.88
CA SER A 34 -5.38 -0.99 -9.21
C SER A 34 -3.87 -1.24 -9.16
N LEU A 35 -3.28 -1.62 -10.30
CA LEU A 35 -1.82 -1.77 -10.45
C LEU A 35 -1.07 -0.49 -10.06
N ALA A 36 -1.61 0.67 -10.46
CA ALA A 36 -1.03 1.95 -10.06
C ALA A 36 -1.13 2.16 -8.54
N GLY A 37 -2.23 1.73 -7.92
CA GLY A 37 -2.44 1.82 -6.48
C GLY A 37 -1.41 1.01 -5.69
N ILE A 38 -1.14 -0.24 -6.08
CA ILE A 38 -0.14 -1.08 -5.40
C ILE A 38 1.29 -0.54 -5.61
N ILE A 39 1.62 -0.05 -6.81
CA ILE A 39 2.93 0.56 -7.07
C ILE A 39 3.12 1.80 -6.18
N LEU A 40 2.12 2.69 -6.13
CA LEU A 40 2.15 3.86 -5.24
C LEU A 40 2.28 3.45 -3.78
N PHE A 41 1.53 2.43 -3.37
CA PHE A 41 1.54 1.91 -2.01
C PHE A 41 2.95 1.46 -1.58
N GLU A 42 3.65 0.70 -2.41
CA GLU A 42 5.00 0.25 -2.11
C GLU A 42 6.06 1.35 -2.30
N LEU A 43 5.90 2.24 -3.27
CA LEU A 43 6.85 3.36 -3.47
C LEU A 43 6.98 4.25 -2.24
N THR A 44 5.89 4.46 -1.48
CA THR A 44 5.97 5.22 -0.22
C THR A 44 6.89 4.62 0.83
N LYS A 45 7.12 3.31 0.76
CA LYS A 45 8.07 2.58 1.60
C LYS A 45 9.46 2.57 0.97
N LEU A 46 9.55 2.17 -0.30
CA LEU A 46 10.81 1.98 -1.01
C LEU A 46 11.64 3.27 -1.07
N LEU A 47 11.01 4.44 -1.17
CA LEU A 47 11.73 5.71 -1.25
C LEU A 47 12.09 6.31 0.11
N LYS A 48 11.63 5.74 1.24
CA LYS A 48 12.14 6.16 2.56
C LYS A 48 13.61 5.77 2.73
N ASN A 49 14.00 4.61 2.20
CA ASN A 49 15.36 4.09 2.17
C ASN A 49 15.63 3.53 0.76
N PRO A 50 15.91 4.38 -0.23
CA PRO A 50 16.12 3.92 -1.61
C PRO A 50 17.41 3.09 -1.71
N PRO A 51 17.49 2.14 -2.67
CA PRO A 51 18.74 1.43 -2.95
C PRO A 51 19.85 2.42 -3.33
N SER A 52 21.06 2.14 -2.91
CA SER A 52 22.27 2.87 -3.28
C SER A 52 22.53 2.81 -4.79
N GLN A 53 23.36 3.71 -5.30
CA GLN A 53 23.72 3.74 -6.72
C GLN A 53 24.41 2.44 -7.19
N THR A 54 25.22 1.82 -6.33
CA THR A 54 25.85 0.52 -6.62
C THR A 54 24.80 -0.57 -6.74
N GLU A 55 23.86 -0.67 -5.80
CA GLU A 55 22.75 -1.64 -5.91
C GLU A 55 21.92 -1.40 -7.17
N ILE A 56 21.66 -0.15 -7.57
CA ILE A 56 20.97 0.14 -8.83
C ILE A 56 21.76 -0.38 -10.04
N THR A 57 23.09 -0.27 -10.01
CA THR A 57 23.95 -0.79 -11.09
C THR A 57 23.83 -2.31 -11.18
N ASP A 58 23.88 -3.01 -10.05
CA ASP A 58 23.70 -4.46 -9.99
C ASP A 58 22.31 -4.88 -10.51
N LEU A 59 21.27 -4.07 -10.25
CA LEU A 59 19.93 -4.30 -10.80
C LEU A 59 19.86 -4.08 -12.32
N GLU A 60 20.69 -3.21 -12.90
CA GLU A 60 20.75 -3.05 -14.36
C GLU A 60 21.21 -4.34 -15.06
N ASP A 61 22.12 -5.07 -14.43
CA ASP A 61 22.66 -6.34 -14.94
C ASP A 61 21.70 -7.52 -14.67
N ALA A 62 20.97 -7.49 -13.55
CA ALA A 62 20.09 -8.57 -13.14
C ALA A 62 18.67 -8.50 -13.76
N ILE A 63 18.11 -7.30 -13.95
CA ILE A 63 16.71 -7.11 -14.31
C ILE A 63 16.58 -6.54 -15.72
N THR A 64 15.84 -7.24 -16.58
CA THR A 64 15.46 -6.71 -17.90
C THR A 64 14.13 -5.96 -17.82
N LEU A 65 14.20 -4.62 -17.91
CA LEU A 65 13.00 -3.78 -18.02
C LEU A 65 12.43 -3.83 -19.44
N GLU A 66 11.12 -3.98 -19.55
CA GLU A 66 10.45 -3.95 -20.84
C GLU A 66 10.45 -2.56 -21.48
N ARG A 67 10.24 -2.52 -22.79
CA ARG A 67 10.17 -1.25 -23.54
C ARG A 67 8.90 -0.47 -23.24
N GLU A 68 7.82 -1.18 -22.97
CA GLU A 68 6.51 -0.58 -22.69
C GLU A 68 6.51 0.19 -21.38
N HIS A 69 5.82 1.31 -21.42
CA HIS A 69 5.76 2.24 -20.30
C HIS A 69 4.46 2.05 -19.53
N PHE A 70 4.57 1.80 -18.23
CA PHE A 70 3.44 1.89 -17.31
C PHE A 70 3.35 3.33 -16.79
N VAL A 71 2.17 3.96 -16.93
CA VAL A 71 1.95 5.36 -16.51
C VAL A 71 1.11 5.39 -15.24
N LEU A 72 1.64 5.98 -14.18
CA LEU A 72 0.93 6.26 -12.94
C LEU A 72 0.86 7.76 -12.67
N THR A 73 -0.10 8.17 -11.84
CA THR A 73 -0.25 9.55 -11.39
C THR A 73 0.27 9.66 -9.97
N VAL A 74 1.27 10.51 -9.75
CA VAL A 74 1.89 10.77 -8.46
C VAL A 74 1.61 12.19 -8.00
N ASN A 75 1.79 12.47 -6.72
CA ASN A 75 1.77 13.83 -6.19
C ASN A 75 3.10 14.55 -6.46
N GLU A 76 3.10 15.87 -6.33
CA GLU A 76 4.28 16.71 -6.58
C GLU A 76 5.45 16.38 -5.64
N ASN A 77 5.20 16.12 -4.36
CA ASN A 77 6.25 15.80 -3.38
C ASN A 77 7.00 14.50 -3.74
N LEU A 78 6.27 13.45 -4.08
CA LEU A 78 6.80 12.17 -4.52
C LEU A 78 7.58 12.33 -5.84
N MET A 79 7.05 13.12 -6.78
CA MET A 79 7.77 13.41 -8.02
C MET A 79 9.07 14.17 -7.75
N ASN A 80 9.09 15.14 -6.83
CA ASN A 80 10.30 15.88 -6.48
C ASN A 80 11.35 14.96 -5.84
N GLN A 81 10.93 14.07 -4.95
CA GLN A 81 11.82 13.05 -4.39
C GLN A 81 12.42 12.14 -5.47
N ILE A 82 11.61 11.71 -6.44
CA ILE A 82 12.06 10.91 -7.58
C ILE A 82 13.01 11.70 -8.49
N ASN A 83 12.75 13.00 -8.71
CA ASN A 83 13.63 13.86 -9.51
C ASN A 83 15.01 13.96 -8.86
N HIS A 84 15.08 14.26 -7.55
CA HIS A 84 16.35 14.35 -6.83
C HIS A 84 17.13 13.03 -6.88
N LEU A 85 16.47 11.91 -6.59
CA LEU A 85 17.14 10.60 -6.65
C LEU A 85 17.66 10.26 -8.06
N ALA A 86 16.90 10.62 -9.10
CA ALA A 86 17.30 10.43 -10.48
C ALA A 86 18.48 11.32 -10.90
N GLU A 87 18.51 12.56 -10.42
CA GLU A 87 19.63 13.49 -10.61
C GLU A 87 20.90 12.97 -9.92
N ASP A 88 20.78 12.58 -8.65
CA ASP A 88 21.89 12.04 -7.85
C ASP A 88 22.52 10.82 -8.52
N TYR A 89 21.71 9.94 -9.11
CA TYR A 89 22.19 8.71 -9.73
C TYR A 89 22.53 8.86 -11.22
N GLY A 90 22.29 10.04 -11.80
CA GLY A 90 22.48 10.29 -13.23
C GLY A 90 21.60 9.41 -14.14
N MET A 91 20.45 8.95 -13.65
CA MET A 91 19.59 7.97 -14.33
C MET A 91 18.24 8.55 -14.74
N LYS A 92 17.68 8.10 -15.86
CA LYS A 92 16.31 8.45 -16.24
C LYS A 92 15.31 7.88 -15.22
N LYS A 93 14.43 8.73 -14.68
CA LYS A 93 13.36 8.39 -13.71
C LYS A 93 12.58 7.11 -14.04
N ASN A 94 12.25 6.93 -15.32
CA ASN A 94 11.46 5.78 -15.76
C ASN A 94 12.19 4.45 -15.60
N ARG A 95 13.52 4.44 -15.76
CA ARG A 95 14.36 3.27 -15.53
C ARG A 95 14.66 3.10 -14.06
N LEU A 96 15.05 4.18 -13.37
CA LEU A 96 15.39 4.13 -11.94
C LEU A 96 14.23 3.57 -11.12
N ILE A 97 13.04 4.18 -11.24
CA ILE A 97 11.86 3.70 -10.54
C ILE A 97 11.44 2.32 -11.06
N GLY A 98 11.68 2.05 -12.34
CA GLY A 98 11.48 0.74 -12.92
C GLY A 98 12.26 -0.36 -12.21
N TYR A 99 13.57 -0.17 -12.02
CA TYR A 99 14.44 -1.10 -11.31
C TYR A 99 14.05 -1.26 -9.84
N ILE A 100 13.80 -0.15 -9.14
CA ILE A 100 13.42 -0.18 -7.72
C ILE A 100 12.12 -0.98 -7.53
N VAL A 101 11.10 -0.69 -8.34
CA VAL A 101 9.81 -1.39 -8.27
C VAL A 101 9.95 -2.84 -8.71
N SER A 102 10.65 -3.11 -9.81
CA SER A 102 10.83 -4.46 -10.32
C SER A 102 11.55 -5.35 -9.32
N ASN A 103 12.66 -4.87 -8.77
CA ASN A 103 13.40 -5.59 -7.75
C ASN A 103 12.53 -5.93 -6.54
N HIS A 104 11.72 -4.97 -6.06
CA HIS A 104 10.83 -5.22 -4.95
C HIS A 104 9.85 -6.37 -5.25
N PHE A 105 9.13 -6.28 -6.37
CA PHE A 105 8.06 -7.25 -6.67
C PHE A 105 8.59 -8.62 -7.12
N GLU A 106 9.77 -8.71 -7.71
CA GLU A 106 10.40 -10.01 -8.04
C GLU A 106 10.84 -10.80 -6.79
N HIS A 107 11.14 -10.10 -5.70
CA HIS A 107 11.56 -10.72 -4.43
C HIS A 107 10.44 -10.86 -3.40
N VAL A 108 9.24 -10.34 -3.68
CA VAL A 108 8.07 -10.61 -2.84
C VAL A 108 7.63 -12.05 -3.10
N VAL A 109 7.80 -12.91 -2.10
CA VAL A 109 7.24 -14.27 -2.12
C VAL A 109 5.71 -14.15 -2.01
N ASN A 110 5.04 -14.08 -3.16
CA ASN A 110 3.59 -14.22 -3.22
C ASN A 110 3.21 -15.70 -3.31
N THR A 111 2.32 -16.14 -2.43
CA THR A 111 1.73 -17.49 -2.44
C THR A 111 0.71 -17.71 -3.57
N GLY A 112 0.65 -16.79 -4.55
CA GLY A 112 -0.32 -16.77 -5.64
C GLY A 112 -1.47 -15.78 -5.40
N ALA A 113 -2.41 -15.74 -6.34
CA ALA A 113 -3.65 -15.00 -6.17
C ALA A 113 -4.58 -15.76 -5.22
N GLU A 114 -5.16 -15.03 -4.26
CA GLU A 114 -6.12 -15.61 -3.32
C GLU A 114 -7.42 -16.05 -4.03
N LYS A 115 -8.12 -17.01 -3.43
CA LYS A 115 -9.45 -17.43 -3.90
C LYS A 115 -10.49 -16.38 -3.47
N ASP A 116 -11.50 -16.15 -4.31
CA ASP A 116 -12.59 -15.18 -4.08
C ASP A 116 -12.12 -13.72 -3.91
N ILE A 117 -11.61 -13.15 -5.02
CA ILE A 117 -11.18 -11.74 -5.11
C ILE A 117 -12.33 -10.77 -5.42
N GLU A 118 -13.58 -11.23 -5.40
CA GLU A 118 -14.72 -10.35 -5.67
C GLU A 118 -14.82 -9.28 -4.58
N ALA A 119 -15.02 -8.03 -4.99
CA ALA A 119 -15.08 -6.91 -4.05
C ALA A 119 -16.37 -6.97 -3.22
N LYS A 120 -16.24 -7.19 -1.91
CA LYS A 120 -17.34 -7.11 -0.92
C LYS A 120 -17.21 -5.84 -0.08
N LYS A 121 -18.37 -5.26 0.24
CA LYS A 121 -18.45 -4.07 1.10
C LYS A 121 -18.25 -4.47 2.56
N LEU A 122 -17.18 -3.98 3.17
CA LEU A 122 -16.86 -4.16 4.58
C LEU A 122 -17.24 -2.91 5.38
N MET A 123 -17.90 -3.11 6.52
CA MET A 123 -18.11 -2.07 7.53
C MET A 123 -16.90 -2.05 8.47
N VAL A 124 -16.29 -0.88 8.65
CA VAL A 124 -15.15 -0.69 9.55
C VAL A 124 -15.54 0.31 10.63
N GLN A 125 -15.36 -0.08 11.90
CA GLN A 125 -15.60 0.77 13.05
C GLN A 125 -14.27 1.02 13.78
N VAL A 126 -13.89 2.28 13.93
CA VAL A 126 -12.62 2.71 14.53
C VAL A 126 -12.82 3.95 15.36
N ASN A 127 -11.86 4.28 16.21
CA ASN A 127 -11.81 5.57 16.89
C ASN A 127 -11.59 6.73 15.88
N GLU A 128 -12.10 7.93 16.20
CA GLU A 128 -12.02 9.11 15.34
C GLU A 128 -10.57 9.55 15.05
N THR A 129 -9.69 9.54 16.06
CA THR A 129 -8.26 9.84 15.89
C THR A 129 -7.61 8.88 14.90
N LEU A 130 -7.88 7.59 15.01
CA LEU A 130 -7.40 6.59 14.04
C LEU A 130 -7.97 6.85 12.64
N LYS A 131 -9.28 7.13 12.52
CA LYS A 131 -9.90 7.45 11.24
C LYS A 131 -9.26 8.65 10.56
N LYS A 132 -8.98 9.71 11.33
CA LYS A 132 -8.34 10.92 10.83
C LYS A 132 -6.94 10.62 10.28
N LYS A 133 -6.10 9.89 11.03
CA LYS A 133 -4.77 9.46 10.54
C LYS A 133 -4.85 8.64 9.26
N MET A 134 -5.81 7.70 9.18
CA MET A 134 -6.01 6.91 7.97
C MET A 134 -6.38 7.77 6.76
N MET A 135 -7.25 8.76 6.95
CA MET A 135 -7.66 9.70 5.90
C MET A 135 -6.49 10.58 5.47
N GLU A 136 -5.76 11.18 6.41
CA GLU A 136 -4.58 11.99 6.13
C GLU A 136 -3.52 11.21 5.36
N TYR A 137 -3.25 9.96 5.77
CA TYR A 137 -2.30 9.09 5.06
C TYR A 137 -2.80 8.75 3.65
N SER A 138 -4.08 8.35 3.52
CA SER A 138 -4.72 8.04 2.24
C SER A 138 -4.61 9.20 1.26
N GLU A 139 -4.86 10.42 1.73
CA GLU A 139 -4.82 11.63 0.92
C GLU A 139 -3.39 12.03 0.56
N LYS A 140 -2.50 12.08 1.55
CA LYS A 140 -1.09 12.42 1.35
C LYS A 140 -0.41 11.51 0.34
N HIS A 141 -0.76 10.22 0.34
CA HIS A 141 -0.08 9.21 -0.45
C HIS A 141 -0.88 8.65 -1.62
N TYR A 142 -2.13 9.11 -1.84
CA TYR A 142 -3.02 8.68 -2.93
C TYR A 142 -3.30 7.17 -2.89
N ILE A 143 -3.25 6.61 -1.70
CA ILE A 143 -3.54 5.20 -1.43
C ILE A 143 -5.01 5.12 -1.04
N PRO A 144 -5.84 4.31 -1.72
CA PRO A 144 -7.24 4.18 -1.34
C PRO A 144 -7.40 3.44 0.00
N LEU A 145 -8.44 3.80 0.77
CA LEU A 145 -8.69 3.27 2.10
C LEU A 145 -8.81 1.74 2.15
N ASN A 146 -9.34 1.10 1.10
CA ASN A 146 -9.43 -0.35 1.06
C ASN A 146 -8.05 -1.01 1.09
N ALA A 147 -7.06 -0.46 0.41
CA ALA A 147 -5.69 -0.95 0.46
C ALA A 147 -5.15 -0.94 1.90
N LEU A 148 -5.39 0.16 2.63
CA LEU A 148 -4.97 0.33 4.02
C LEU A 148 -5.65 -0.71 4.92
N VAL A 149 -6.95 -0.93 4.74
CA VAL A 149 -7.72 -1.92 5.51
C VAL A 149 -7.27 -3.34 5.18
N SER A 150 -7.27 -3.75 3.92
CA SER A 150 -6.85 -5.09 3.48
C SER A 150 -5.43 -5.39 3.92
N TYR A 151 -4.49 -4.46 3.72
CA TYR A 151 -3.12 -4.64 4.17
C TYR A 151 -3.04 -4.84 5.69
N SER A 152 -3.73 -4.01 6.46
CA SER A 152 -3.67 -4.09 7.93
C SER A 152 -4.22 -5.42 8.44
N VAL A 153 -5.31 -5.92 7.85
CA VAL A 153 -5.89 -7.23 8.19
C VAL A 153 -4.89 -8.36 7.89
N LEU A 154 -4.21 -8.31 6.73
CA LEU A 154 -3.20 -9.31 6.37
C LEU A 154 -1.97 -9.30 7.29
N GLN A 155 -1.68 -8.19 7.97
CA GLN A 155 -0.60 -8.10 8.96
C GLN A 155 -1.02 -8.54 10.38
N GLY A 156 -2.30 -8.89 10.56
CA GLY A 156 -2.86 -9.32 11.84
C GLY A 156 -3.01 -8.19 12.86
N PRO A 157 -3.65 -8.48 14.00
CA PRO A 157 -3.99 -7.49 15.02
C PRO A 157 -2.79 -7.05 15.85
N SER A 158 -2.98 -5.95 16.57
CA SER A 158 -2.11 -5.52 17.66
C SER A 158 -2.28 -6.45 18.85
N GLU A 159 -1.17 -6.87 19.46
CA GLU A 159 -1.19 -7.60 20.75
C GLU A 159 -1.55 -6.69 21.92
N GLN A 160 -1.41 -5.37 21.73
CA GLN A 160 -1.73 -4.36 22.73
C GLN A 160 -3.13 -3.83 22.53
N LEU A 161 -3.82 -3.55 23.65
CA LEU A 161 -5.11 -2.88 23.62
C LEU A 161 -4.96 -1.44 23.12
N PRO A 162 -5.86 -0.96 22.24
CA PRO A 162 -5.81 0.40 21.76
C PRO A 162 -5.98 1.41 22.88
N SER A 163 -5.08 2.39 22.93
CA SER A 163 -5.21 3.59 23.74
C SER A 163 -5.41 4.79 22.81
N TYR A 164 -6.47 5.55 23.06
CA TYR A 164 -6.85 6.75 22.31
C TYR A 164 -7.01 7.94 23.26
N GLU A 165 -6.80 9.15 22.76
CA GLU A 165 -7.02 10.39 23.54
C GLU A 165 -8.52 10.67 23.74
N ASP A 166 -9.36 10.23 22.80
CA ASP A 166 -10.82 10.36 22.80
C ASP A 166 -11.52 9.00 22.71
N GLY A 167 -12.79 8.94 23.14
CA GLY A 167 -13.60 7.73 23.15
C GLY A 167 -14.58 7.60 21.98
N GLU A 168 -14.60 8.57 21.06
CA GLU A 168 -15.59 8.60 19.98
C GLU A 168 -15.27 7.58 18.89
N MET A 169 -16.26 6.74 18.59
CA MET A 169 -16.17 5.70 17.57
C MET A 169 -16.93 6.13 16.33
N VAL A 170 -16.29 5.99 15.17
CA VAL A 170 -16.84 6.31 13.86
C VAL A 170 -16.86 5.07 12.96
N THR A 171 -17.86 5.03 12.07
CA THR A 171 -18.05 3.94 11.12
C THR A 171 -17.87 4.43 9.70
N PHE A 172 -17.17 3.66 8.87
CA PHE A 172 -17.10 3.87 7.44
C PHE A 172 -17.20 2.55 6.68
N PHE A 173 -17.48 2.63 5.38
CA PHE A 173 -17.54 1.46 4.51
C PHE A 173 -16.44 1.52 3.46
N THR A 174 -15.89 0.36 3.12
CA THR A 174 -14.89 0.22 2.06
C THR A 174 -15.08 -1.10 1.33
N ASN A 175 -14.56 -1.23 0.12
CA ASN A 175 -14.65 -2.46 -0.67
C ASN A 175 -13.33 -3.22 -0.59
N VAL A 176 -13.35 -4.42 -0.02
CA VAL A 176 -12.19 -5.32 0.09
C VAL A 176 -12.47 -6.61 -0.68
N PRO A 177 -11.45 -7.36 -1.10
CA PRO A 177 -11.66 -8.72 -1.61
C PRO A 177 -12.41 -9.59 -0.60
N ALA A 178 -13.33 -10.43 -1.07
CA ALA A 178 -14.23 -11.21 -0.23
C ALA A 178 -13.49 -12.05 0.81
N TYR A 179 -12.36 -12.65 0.44
CA TYR A 179 -11.54 -13.46 1.35
C TYR A 179 -11.04 -12.68 2.58
N ILE A 180 -10.87 -11.35 2.48
CA ILE A 180 -10.49 -10.51 3.64
C ILE A 180 -11.60 -10.51 4.68
N GLY A 181 -12.87 -10.50 4.25
CA GLY A 181 -14.02 -10.60 5.15
C GLY A 181 -14.08 -11.96 5.86
N GLU A 182 -13.85 -13.04 5.11
CA GLU A 182 -13.80 -14.39 5.69
C GLU A 182 -12.63 -14.55 6.66
N LEU A 183 -11.45 -14.00 6.33
CA LEU A 183 -10.28 -13.99 7.21
C LEU A 183 -10.56 -13.24 8.52
N ILE A 184 -11.23 -12.09 8.46
CA ILE A 184 -11.63 -11.35 9.67
C ILE A 184 -12.53 -12.22 10.55
N LYS A 185 -13.51 -12.89 9.94
CA LYS A 185 -14.45 -13.74 10.66
C LYS A 185 -13.75 -14.91 11.35
N GLU A 186 -12.92 -15.64 10.61
CA GLU A 186 -12.13 -16.77 11.13
C GLU A 186 -11.24 -16.33 12.30
N ARG A 187 -10.44 -15.27 12.10
CA ARG A 187 -9.49 -14.80 13.11
C ARG A 187 -10.16 -14.19 14.34
N ALA A 188 -11.26 -13.46 14.16
CA ALA A 188 -12.02 -12.92 15.27
C ALA A 188 -12.65 -14.02 16.13
N GLU A 189 -13.11 -15.12 15.50
CA GLU A 189 -13.60 -16.31 16.19
C GLU A 189 -12.47 -17.03 16.96
N GLU A 190 -11.31 -17.24 16.32
CA GLU A 190 -10.12 -17.82 16.97
C GLU A 190 -9.69 -17.04 18.22
N GLU A 191 -9.72 -15.70 18.15
CA GLU A 191 -9.34 -14.81 19.25
C GLU A 191 -10.49 -14.52 20.23
N ASN A 192 -11.69 -15.06 19.98
CA ASN A 192 -12.91 -14.83 20.78
C ASN A 192 -13.25 -13.33 20.97
N ILE A 193 -13.19 -12.57 19.89
CA ILE A 193 -13.53 -11.14 19.85
C ILE A 193 -14.50 -10.82 18.71
N ARG A 194 -15.06 -9.61 18.72
CA ARG A 194 -15.95 -9.16 17.65
C ARG A 194 -15.16 -8.80 16.39
N GLU A 195 -15.68 -9.13 15.21
CA GLU A 195 -15.06 -8.84 13.89
C GLU A 195 -14.62 -7.37 13.73
N HIS A 196 -15.46 -6.41 14.14
CA HIS A 196 -15.12 -4.99 14.06
C HIS A 196 -14.00 -4.60 15.04
N PHE A 197 -13.91 -5.28 16.19
CA PHE A 197 -12.83 -5.05 17.14
C PHE A 197 -11.52 -5.62 16.60
N TYR A 198 -11.53 -6.84 16.06
CA TYR A 198 -10.38 -7.43 15.36
C TYR A 198 -9.86 -6.50 14.25
N THR A 199 -10.75 -6.02 13.38
CA THR A 199 -10.38 -5.09 12.30
C THR A 199 -9.77 -3.79 12.86
N SER A 200 -10.33 -3.25 13.94
CA SER A 200 -9.80 -2.07 14.62
C SER A 200 -8.39 -2.31 15.20
N LEU A 201 -8.13 -3.49 15.77
CA LEU A 201 -6.79 -3.87 16.27
C LEU A 201 -5.76 -3.97 15.14
N CYS A 202 -6.13 -4.54 14.01
CA CYS A 202 -5.28 -4.59 12.81
C CYS A 202 -4.89 -3.19 12.35
N LEU A 203 -5.86 -2.28 12.27
CA LEU A 203 -5.63 -0.89 11.88
C LEU A 203 -4.80 -0.13 12.92
N TYR A 204 -5.08 -0.32 14.20
CA TYR A 204 -4.34 0.29 15.30
C TYR A 204 -2.85 -0.05 15.24
N LYS A 205 -2.52 -1.33 15.03
CA LYS A 205 -1.13 -1.79 14.86
C LYS A 205 -0.41 -0.98 13.80
N GLN A 206 -1.03 -0.78 12.64
CA GLN A 206 -0.35 -0.15 11.51
C GLN A 206 -0.22 1.38 11.62
N PHE A 207 -1.12 2.06 12.34
CA PHE A 207 -1.18 3.53 12.40
C PHE A 207 -0.79 4.16 13.75
N MET A 208 -0.84 3.39 14.83
CA MET A 208 -0.75 3.93 16.19
C MET A 208 0.38 3.31 17.01
N THR A 209 1.02 2.24 16.53
CA THR A 209 2.13 1.59 17.26
C THR A 209 3.48 1.81 16.55
N PRO A 210 4.57 2.09 17.30
CA PRO A 210 5.91 2.11 16.73
C PRO A 210 6.23 0.80 16.01
N GLY A 211 6.67 0.89 14.75
CA GLY A 211 6.90 -0.27 13.88
C GLY A 211 5.72 -0.62 12.95
N GLY A 212 4.55 -0.01 13.15
CA GLY A 212 3.45 -0.03 12.18
C GLY A 212 3.85 0.65 10.86
N ARG A 213 3.37 0.13 9.73
CA ARG A 213 3.76 0.64 8.40
C ARG A 213 3.42 2.12 8.20
N PHE A 214 2.38 2.60 8.85
CA PHE A 214 1.79 3.93 8.67
C PHE A 214 1.91 4.83 9.91
N TYR A 215 2.70 4.40 10.92
CA TYR A 215 2.99 5.18 12.12
C TYR A 215 3.77 6.46 11.81
#